data_AF-A0A388NYR4-F1
#
_entry.id   AF-A0A388NYR4-F1
#
_cell.length_a   1.000
_cell.length_b   1.000
_cell.length_c   1.000
_cell.angle_alpha   90.00
_cell.angle_beta   90.00
_cell.angle_gamma   90.00
#
_symmetry.space_group_name_H-M   'P 1'
#
loop_
_entity.id
_entity.type
_entity.pdbx_description
1 polymer ?
#
loop_
_entity_poly.entity_id
_entity_poly.type
_entity_poly.pdbx_seq_one_letter_code
_entity_poly.pdbx_strand_id
1 'polypeptide(L)'
;MIVDYQNGVRGMLDLSMFAEGSKNEQEISVVGNLAKVEALITESKVRIGLRSKGASGVNEYVVEQPKGVVAGFHAGASYLEHLAMQQAIRCGSSAEVSLQDGLNSVAVGQAAHLSIAENRVVDIAELFN
;
A
#
# COMPACT_ATOMS: atom_id res chain seq x y z
N MET A 1 -9.16 -8.21 5.31
CA MET A 1 -9.16 -8.86 3.98
C MET A 1 -7.84 -9.57 3.75
N ILE A 2 -7.86 -10.77 3.17
CA ILE A 2 -6.67 -11.53 2.76
C ILE A 2 -6.80 -11.80 1.26
N VAL A 3 -5.70 -11.67 0.53
CA VAL A 3 -5.63 -11.94 -0.91
C VAL A 3 -4.50 -12.94 -1.16
N ASP A 4 -4.83 -14.05 -1.82
CA ASP A 4 -3.87 -15.03 -2.29
C ASP A 4 -3.57 -14.82 -3.78
N TYR A 5 -2.30 -14.64 -4.11
CA TYR A 5 -1.85 -14.46 -5.48
C TYR A 5 -1.40 -15.79 -6.09
N GLN A 6 -1.54 -15.92 -7.41
CA GLN A 6 -1.17 -17.15 -8.14
C GLN A 6 0.30 -17.53 -7.98
N ASN A 7 1.18 -16.55 -7.75
CA ASN A 7 2.61 -16.78 -7.50
C ASN A 7 2.93 -17.19 -6.05
N GLY A 8 1.92 -17.44 -5.22
CA GLY A 8 2.06 -17.85 -3.81
C GLY A 8 2.30 -16.71 -2.83
N VAL A 9 2.34 -15.45 -3.27
CA VAL A 9 2.37 -14.29 -2.37
C VAL A 9 1.01 -14.13 -1.71
N ARG A 10 0.98 -13.65 -0.46
CA ARG A 10 -0.24 -13.31 0.27
C ARG A 10 -0.20 -11.86 0.72
N GLY A 11 -1.28 -11.14 0.46
CA GLY A 11 -1.55 -9.81 0.99
C GLY A 11 -2.59 -9.85 2.11
N MET A 12 -2.48 -8.94 3.06
CA MET A 12 -3.50 -8.73 4.09
C MET A 12 -3.70 -7.22 4.29
N LEU A 13 -4.97 -6.83 4.37
CA LEU A 13 -5.39 -5.49 4.75
C LEU A 13 -6.32 -5.60 5.96
N ASP A 14 -5.93 -4.96 7.06
CA ASP A 14 -6.83 -4.66 8.16
C ASP A 14 -7.21 -3.18 8.04
N LEU A 15 -8.52 -2.90 8.04
CA LEU A 15 -9.07 -1.57 7.85
C LEU A 15 -10.08 -1.30 8.95
N SER A 16 -9.79 -0.31 9.79
CA SER A 16 -10.68 0.13 10.85
C SER A 16 -10.75 1.65 10.90
N MET A 17 -11.96 2.17 10.71
CA MET A 17 -12.24 3.61 10.86
C MET A 17 -12.41 4.02 12.33
N PHE A 18 -12.22 3.10 13.28
CA PHE A 18 -12.39 3.31 14.72
C PHE A 18 -11.08 3.14 15.50
N ALA A 19 -9.94 2.93 14.81
CA ALA A 19 -8.65 2.67 15.41
C ALA A 19 -7.81 3.94 15.66
N GLU A 20 -8.46 5.06 15.97
CA GLU A 20 -7.83 6.39 16.14
C GLU A 20 -6.82 6.47 17.30
N GLY A 21 -6.85 5.51 18.24
CA GLY A 21 -5.85 5.39 19.31
C GLY A 21 -4.50 4.81 18.86
N SER A 22 -4.33 4.50 17.57
CA SER A 22 -3.09 3.92 17.04
C SER A 22 -1.98 4.97 16.94
N LYS A 23 -0.74 4.56 17.25
CA LYS A 23 0.43 5.44 17.08
C LYS A 23 0.69 5.76 15.60
N ASN A 24 0.44 4.78 14.75
CA ASN A 24 0.51 4.89 13.29
C ASN A 24 -0.89 4.67 12.73
N GLU A 25 -1.36 5.59 11.90
CA GLU A 25 -2.61 5.46 11.13
C GLU A 25 -2.51 4.36 10.06
N GLN A 26 -1.31 4.14 9.51
CA GLN A 26 -1.06 3.11 8.50
C GLN A 26 0.28 2.44 8.77
N GLU A 27 0.27 1.11 8.70
CA GLU A 27 1.45 0.28 8.84
C GLU A 27 1.52 -0.66 7.64
N ILE A 28 2.54 -0.49 6.79
CA ILE A 28 2.75 -1.31 5.61
C ILE A 28 3.96 -2.18 5.85
N SER A 29 3.80 -3.50 5.75
CA SER A 29 4.88 -4.47 5.96
C SER A 29 5.03 -5.37 4.75
N VAL A 30 6.25 -5.42 4.19
CA VAL A 30 6.64 -6.36 3.14
C VAL A 30 7.65 -7.34 3.70
N VAL A 31 7.32 -8.63 3.63
CA VAL A 31 8.18 -9.71 4.14
C VAL A 31 8.67 -10.55 2.97
N GLY A 32 9.97 -10.52 2.73
CA GLY A 32 10.65 -11.38 1.75
C GLY A 32 11.48 -12.48 2.42
N ASN A 33 12.15 -13.28 1.58
CA ASN A 33 13.13 -14.28 2.02
C ASN A 33 14.41 -13.67 2.61
N LEU A 34 14.78 -12.45 2.19
CA LEU A 34 15.98 -11.76 2.63
C LEU A 34 15.74 -10.81 3.82
N ALA A 35 14.61 -10.11 3.82
CA ALA A 35 14.37 -9.01 4.74
C ALA A 35 12.87 -8.78 5.00
N LYS A 36 12.60 -8.03 6.06
CA LYS A 36 11.32 -7.34 6.30
C LYS A 36 11.54 -5.85 6.13
N VAL A 37 10.64 -5.17 5.41
CA VAL A 37 10.58 -3.72 5.31
C VAL A 37 9.24 -3.25 5.83
N GLU A 38 9.25 -2.22 6.68
CA GLU A 38 8.05 -1.61 7.24
C GLU A 38 8.05 -0.11 6.95
N ALA A 39 6.90 0.44 6.58
CA ALA A 39 6.64 1.87 6.54
C ALA A 39 5.57 2.20 7.59
N LEU A 40 5.88 3.17 8.45
CA LEU A 40 5.06 3.57 9.60
C LEU A 40 4.61 5.03 9.41
N ILE A 41 3.33 5.19 9.08
CA ILE A 41 2.66 6.48 8.96
C ILE A 41 1.76 6.60 10.18
N THR A 42 1.93 7.55 11.10
CA THR A 42 2.33 8.95 10.90
C THR A 42 3.77 9.25 11.32
N GLU A 43 4.47 8.30 11.95
CA GLU A 43 5.83 8.50 12.48
C GLU A 43 6.88 8.87 11.43
N SER A 44 6.58 8.73 10.14
CA SER A 44 7.50 9.00 9.03
C SER A 44 8.78 8.17 9.15
N LYS A 45 8.62 6.87 9.41
CA LYS A 45 9.73 5.94 9.60
C LYS A 45 9.65 4.76 8.66
N VAL A 46 10.81 4.36 8.18
CA VAL A 46 11.01 3.08 7.49
C VAL A 46 11.91 2.20 8.34
N ARG A 47 11.52 0.94 8.55
CA ARG A 47 12.37 -0.07 9.18
C ARG A 47 12.79 -1.10 8.16
N ILE A 48 14.06 -1.47 8.19
CA ILE A 48 14.62 -2.53 7.35
C ILE A 48 15.34 -3.53 8.25
N GLY A 49 14.80 -4.74 8.32
CA GLY A 49 15.37 -5.85 9.08
C GLY A 49 15.85 -6.96 8.15
N LEU A 50 17.17 -7.22 8.12
CA LEU A 50 17.73 -8.36 7.39
C LEU A 50 17.56 -9.64 8.19
N ARG A 51 17.07 -10.71 7.55
CA ARG A 51 16.87 -12.02 8.20
C ARG A 51 18.15 -12.57 8.82
N SER A 52 19.29 -12.39 8.15
CA SER A 52 20.61 -12.86 8.60
C SER A 52 21.11 -12.19 9.88
N LYS A 53 20.55 -11.04 10.28
CA LYS A 53 20.99 -10.26 11.45
C LYS A 53 20.00 -10.29 12.62
N GLY A 54 18.87 -10.96 12.47
CA GLY A 54 17.82 -11.03 13.49
C GLY A 54 17.30 -9.65 13.94
N ALA A 55 16.68 -9.61 15.12
CA ALA A 55 16.11 -8.38 15.68
C ALA A 55 17.14 -7.27 15.92
N SER A 56 18.39 -7.64 16.27
CA SER A 56 19.49 -6.68 16.46
C SER A 56 19.93 -5.97 15.18
N GLY A 57 19.54 -6.47 14.01
CA GLY A 57 19.92 -5.92 12.71
C GLY A 57 18.88 -5.01 12.07
N VAL A 58 17.84 -4.61 12.81
CA VAL A 58 16.80 -3.70 12.31
C VAL A 58 17.35 -2.28 12.30
N ASN A 59 17.41 -1.67 11.12
CA ASN A 59 17.74 -0.26 10.97
C ASN A 59 16.45 0.54 10.82
N GLU A 60 16.35 1.67 11.52
CA GLU A 60 15.26 2.61 11.42
C GLU A 60 15.75 3.88 10.73
N TYR A 61 14.98 4.37 9.76
CA TYR A 61 15.26 5.57 8.99
C TYR A 61 14.10 6.54 9.16
N VAL A 62 14.41 7.79 9.49
CA VAL A 62 13.44 8.88 9.42
C VAL A 62 13.31 9.28 7.95
N VAL A 63 12.08 9.38 7.47
CA VAL A 63 11.75 9.80 6.12
C VAL A 63 11.39 11.27 6.15
N GLU A 64 12.12 12.06 5.38
CA GLU A 64 11.83 13.48 5.20
C GLU A 64 11.05 13.70 3.91
N GLN A 65 10.20 14.73 3.90
CA GLN A 65 9.52 15.13 2.67
C GLN A 65 10.54 15.67 1.65
N PRO A 66 10.36 15.38 0.34
CA PRO A 66 11.20 15.96 -0.69
C PRO A 66 11.12 17.49 -0.69
N LYS A 67 12.25 18.15 -0.97
CA LYS A 67 12.30 19.62 -1.08
C LYS A 67 11.35 20.11 -2.17
N GLY A 68 10.60 21.17 -1.87
CA GLY A 68 9.66 21.80 -2.81
C GLY A 68 8.29 21.14 -2.86
N VAL A 69 8.03 20.11 -2.06
CA VAL A 69 6.68 19.55 -1.87
C VAL A 69 5.92 20.43 -0.88
N VAL A 70 4.69 20.79 -1.25
CA VAL A 70 3.80 21.56 -0.36
C VAL A 70 3.34 20.64 0.76
N ALA A 71 3.74 20.95 1.99
CA ALA A 71 3.29 20.25 3.18
C ALA A 71 1.79 20.51 3.41
N GLY A 72 0.97 19.46 3.36
CA GLY A 72 -0.48 19.50 3.53
C GLY A 72 -1.13 18.21 3.03
N PHE A 73 -2.37 17.94 3.46
CA PHE A 73 -3.11 16.69 3.18
C PHE A 73 -2.29 15.43 3.57
N HIS A 74 -2.25 14.40 2.73
CA HIS A 74 -1.50 13.15 2.92
C HIS A 74 0.03 13.36 2.86
N ALA A 75 0.57 14.23 3.72
CA ALA A 75 1.98 14.59 3.82
C ALA A 75 2.62 15.01 2.47
N GLY A 76 1.86 15.68 1.60
CA GLY A 76 2.32 16.11 0.29
C GLY A 76 2.31 15.03 -0.81
N ALA A 77 1.90 13.80 -0.53
CA ALA A 77 1.80 12.73 -1.53
C ALA A 77 0.86 13.13 -2.69
N SER A 78 -0.30 13.71 -2.37
CA SER A 78 -1.27 14.15 -3.39
C SER A 78 -0.71 15.22 -4.34
N TYR A 79 0.20 16.08 -3.86
CA TYR A 79 0.88 17.04 -4.73
C TYR A 79 1.76 16.32 -5.77
N LEU A 80 2.55 15.33 -5.33
CA LEU A 80 3.39 14.53 -6.21
C LEU A 80 2.58 13.70 -7.21
N GLU A 81 1.48 13.09 -6.77
CA GLU A 81 0.56 12.33 -7.62
C GLU A 81 -0.03 13.20 -8.75
N HIS A 82 -0.45 14.43 -8.42
CA HIS A 82 -0.94 15.38 -9.43
C HIS A 82 0.14 15.85 -10.40
N LEU A 83 1.39 16.05 -9.93
CA LEU A 83 2.51 16.35 -10.82
C LEU A 83 2.78 15.20 -11.79
N ALA A 84 2.80 13.96 -11.30
CA ALA A 84 3.00 12.77 -12.14
C ALA A 84 1.88 12.63 -13.19
N MET A 85 0.62 12.81 -12.80
CA MET A 85 -0.52 12.81 -13.72
C MET A 85 -0.41 13.92 -14.78
N GLN A 86 -0.08 15.14 -14.36
CA GLN A 86 0.09 16.27 -15.29
C GLN A 86 1.21 15.99 -16.30
N GLN A 87 2.32 15.43 -15.84
CA GLN A 87 3.45 15.07 -16.69
C GLN A 87 3.05 14.01 -17.73
N ALA A 88 2.33 12.96 -17.30
CA ALA A 88 1.85 11.91 -18.21
C ALA A 88 0.97 12.48 -19.33
N ILE A 89 0.05 13.39 -18.98
CA ILE A 89 -0.81 14.07 -19.97
C ILE A 89 0.02 14.93 -20.93
N ARG A 90 0.93 15.75 -20.41
CA ARG A 90 1.71 16.69 -21.22
C ARG A 90 2.70 16.02 -22.16
N CYS A 91 3.27 14.90 -21.73
CA CYS A 91 4.27 14.15 -22.50
C CYS A 91 3.67 12.99 -23.31
N GLY A 92 2.38 12.69 -23.15
CA GLY A 92 1.76 11.53 -23.78
C GLY A 92 2.34 10.20 -23.31
N SER A 93 2.86 10.13 -22.08
CA SER A 93 3.40 8.89 -21.50
C SER A 93 2.31 8.12 -20.75
N SER A 94 2.59 6.86 -20.42
CA SER A 94 1.73 6.06 -19.54
C SER A 94 1.65 6.67 -18.13
N ALA A 95 0.48 6.57 -17.50
CA ALA A 95 0.31 6.88 -16.09
C ALA A 95 1.07 5.86 -15.22
N GLU A 96 1.63 6.31 -14.10
CA GLU A 96 2.32 5.43 -13.14
C GLU A 96 1.36 4.45 -12.47
N VAL A 97 0.12 4.89 -12.22
CA VAL A 97 -1.01 4.04 -11.83
C VAL A 97 -1.98 4.01 -13.00
N SER A 98 -2.18 2.83 -13.58
CA SER A 98 -2.99 2.65 -14.78
C SER A 98 -4.48 2.51 -14.46
N LEU A 99 -5.32 2.56 -15.50
CA LEU A 99 -6.75 2.22 -15.39
C LEU A 99 -6.94 0.81 -14.85
N GLN A 100 -6.09 -0.14 -15.25
CA GLN A 100 -6.17 -1.52 -14.78
C GLN A 100 -5.87 -1.64 -13.29
N ASP A 101 -4.89 -0.87 -12.79
CA ASP A 101 -4.56 -0.86 -11.35
C ASP A 101 -5.74 -0.31 -10.54
N GLY A 102 -6.36 0.76 -11.02
CA GLY A 102 -7.58 1.32 -10.41
C GLY A 102 -8.75 0.35 -10.43
N LEU A 103 -8.98 -0.32 -11.57
CA LEU A 103 -10.04 -1.34 -11.69
C LEU A 103 -9.80 -2.52 -10.74
N ASN A 104 -8.56 -3.01 -10.64
CA ASN A 104 -8.18 -4.08 -9.72
C ASN A 104 -8.43 -3.69 -8.26
N SER A 105 -8.13 -2.43 -7.89
CA SER A 105 -8.39 -1.91 -6.54
C SER A 105 -9.88 -1.98 -6.17
N VAL A 106 -10.75 -1.55 -7.09
CA VAL A 106 -12.21 -1.63 -6.91
C VAL A 106 -12.68 -3.08 -6.82
N ALA A 107 -12.20 -3.94 -7.73
CA ALA A 107 -12.56 -5.35 -7.75
C ALA A 107 -12.21 -6.04 -6.43
N VAL A 108 -11.01 -5.81 -5.89
CA VAL A 108 -10.59 -6.38 -4.60
C VAL A 108 -11.53 -5.95 -3.46
N GLY A 109 -11.95 -4.68 -3.43
CA GLY A 109 -12.94 -4.19 -2.46
C GLY A 109 -14.31 -4.86 -2.61
N GLN A 110 -14.79 -5.03 -3.84
CA GLN A 110 -16.06 -5.71 -4.12
C GLN A 110 -15.99 -7.20 -3.75
N ALA A 111 -14.89 -7.89 -4.05
CA ALA A 111 -14.67 -9.29 -3.67
C ALA A 111 -14.68 -9.46 -2.14
N ALA A 112 -14.07 -8.52 -1.41
CA ALA A 112 -14.11 -8.52 0.05
C ALA A 112 -15.54 -8.40 0.58
N HIS A 113 -16.36 -7.53 -0.01
CA HIS A 113 -17.76 -7.37 0.37
C HIS A 113 -18.58 -8.65 0.09
N LEU A 114 -18.41 -9.26 -1.08
CA LEU A 114 -19.05 -10.53 -1.43
C LEU A 114 -18.62 -11.66 -0.48
N SER A 115 -17.33 -11.73 -0.15
CA SER A 115 -16.79 -12.72 0.79
C SER A 115 -17.46 -12.62 2.17
N ILE A 116 -17.71 -11.40 2.66
CA ILE A 116 -18.45 -11.17 3.90
C ILE A 116 -19.91 -11.63 3.77
N ALA A 117 -20.58 -11.23 2.69
CA ALA A 117 -22.00 -11.52 2.48
C ALA A 117 -22.29 -13.03 2.32
N GLU A 118 -21.39 -13.75 1.67
CA GLU A 118 -21.58 -15.16 1.29
C GLU A 118 -20.79 -16.14 2.16
N ASN A 119 -19.94 -15.64 3.07
CA ASN A 119 -19.08 -16.43 3.95
C ASN A 119 -18.22 -17.46 3.18
N ARG A 120 -17.59 -17.02 2.10
CA ARG A 120 -16.70 -17.85 1.26
C ARG A 120 -15.53 -17.07 0.70
N VAL A 121 -14.56 -17.79 0.13
CA VAL A 121 -13.53 -17.21 -0.74
C VAL A 121 -14.15 -16.85 -2.08
N VAL A 122 -13.77 -15.69 -2.62
CA VAL A 122 -14.21 -15.17 -3.92
C VAL A 122 -13.02 -15.18 -4.87
N ASP A 123 -13.16 -15.80 -6.03
CA ASP A 123 -12.16 -15.68 -7.09
C ASP A 123 -12.32 -14.30 -7.74
N ILE A 124 -11.22 -13.55 -7.88
CA ILE A 124 -11.27 -12.21 -8.45
C ILE A 124 -11.79 -12.22 -9.90
N ALA A 125 -11.64 -13.33 -10.62
CA ALA A 125 -12.19 -13.50 -11.96
C ALA A 125 -13.72 -13.36 -12.01
N GLU A 126 -14.43 -13.63 -10.90
CA GLU A 126 -15.89 -13.44 -10.80
C GLU A 126 -16.32 -11.99 -11.06
N LEU A 127 -15.42 -11.02 -10.90
CA LEU A 127 -15.71 -9.58 -11.02
C LEU A 127 -15.39 -8.98 -12.38
N PHE A 128 -14.75 -9.74 -13.27
CA PHE A 128 -14.34 -9.29 -14.60
C PHE A 128 -15.10 -10.01 -15.72
N ASN A 129 -16.10 -10.82 -15.37
CA ASN A 129 -16.97 -11.55 -16.28
C ASN A 129 -18.04 -10.65 -16.91
#